data_AF-A0A1H7RAH0-F1
#
_entry.id   AF-A0A1H7RAH0-F1
#
_cell.length_a   1.000
_cell.length_b   1.000
_cell.length_c   1.000
_cell.angle_alpha   90.00
_cell.angle_beta   90.00
_cell.angle_gamma   90.00
#
_symmetry.space_group_name_H-M   'P 1'
#
loop_
_entity.id
_entity.type
_entity.pdbx_description
1 polymer ?
#
loop_
_entity_poly.entity_id
_entity_poly.type
_entity_poly.pdbx_seq_one_letter_code
_entity_poly.pdbx_strand_id
1 'polypeptide(L)'
;MRAWLLLLLSAALAGCQVTPTTLPVAEPAPAAECRWPVGDLAPQTRMRRIVDALEAQDFLIRHTDLSLGLVSAERTSILPGYGDRHDRWESRGMTGSVGIGGGRGGVVSGVMIGFGGVGSLTRDATELERVSVLAGAEKVLVSRDLQVIDWRGELVEARSASDADFCRELRDAIEAVPPQEAS
;
A
#
# COMPACT_ATOMS: atom_id res chain seq x y z
N MET A 1 -52.67 -24.07 -6.35
CA MET A 1 -52.10 -22.72 -6.63
C MET A 1 -51.04 -22.27 -5.61
N ARG A 2 -51.15 -22.57 -4.31
CA ARG A 2 -50.16 -22.17 -3.28
C ARG A 2 -48.82 -22.92 -3.28
N ALA A 3 -48.78 -24.18 -3.73
CA ALA A 3 -47.56 -25.00 -3.73
C ALA A 3 -46.52 -24.57 -4.79
N TRP A 4 -46.97 -23.95 -5.88
CA TRP A 4 -46.09 -23.48 -6.95
C TRP A 4 -45.29 -22.22 -6.55
N LEU A 5 -45.87 -21.38 -5.69
CA LEU A 5 -45.21 -20.21 -5.12
C LEU A 5 -44.06 -20.58 -4.17
N LEU A 6 -44.17 -21.71 -3.46
CA LEU A 6 -43.13 -22.21 -2.56
C LEU A 6 -41.91 -22.73 -3.32
N LEU A 7 -42.11 -23.39 -4.46
CA LEU A 7 -41.04 -23.87 -5.35
C LEU A 7 -40.23 -22.72 -6.00
N LEU A 8 -40.92 -21.67 -6.44
CA LEU A 8 -40.28 -20.45 -6.98
C LEU A 8 -39.48 -19.71 -5.89
N LEU A 9 -39.97 -19.69 -4.66
CA LEU A 9 -39.28 -19.05 -3.53
C LEU A 9 -37.98 -19.80 -3.16
N SER A 10 -37.99 -21.13 -3.16
CA SER A 10 -36.77 -21.92 -2.91
C SER A 10 -35.71 -21.77 -4.00
N ALA A 11 -36.12 -21.58 -5.27
CA ALA A 11 -35.16 -21.36 -6.37
C ALA A 11 -34.47 -19.99 -6.28
N ALA A 12 -35.15 -18.98 -5.73
CA ALA A 12 -34.59 -17.64 -5.53
C ALA A 12 -33.55 -17.58 -4.39
N LEU A 13 -33.60 -18.49 -3.41
CA LEU A 13 -32.64 -18.54 -2.30
C LEU A 13 -31.37 -19.37 -2.60
N ALA A 14 -31.31 -20.07 -3.74
CA ALA A 14 -30.16 -20.93 -4.09
C ALA A 14 -28.98 -20.18 -4.76
N GLY A 15 -29.05 -18.85 -4.88
CA GLY A 15 -28.14 -18.06 -5.74
C GLY A 15 -26.85 -17.51 -5.14
N CYS A 16 -26.52 -17.74 -3.86
CA CYS A 16 -25.46 -16.95 -3.18
C CYS A 16 -24.27 -17.74 -2.60
N GLN A 17 -23.88 -18.89 -3.17
CA GLN A 17 -22.71 -19.65 -2.70
C GLN A 17 -21.70 -19.97 -3.80
N VAL A 18 -21.48 -19.03 -4.73
CA VAL A 18 -20.27 -19.07 -5.58
C VAL A 18 -19.13 -18.50 -4.75
N THR A 19 -18.56 -19.33 -3.87
CA THR A 19 -17.29 -19.03 -3.23
C THR A 19 -16.19 -19.17 -4.27
N PRO A 20 -15.37 -18.14 -4.52
CA PRO A 20 -14.26 -18.26 -5.45
C PRO A 20 -13.29 -19.32 -4.93
N THR A 21 -12.96 -20.31 -5.77
CA THR A 21 -12.06 -21.42 -5.45
C THR A 21 -10.60 -21.00 -5.34
N THR A 22 -10.29 -19.75 -5.71
CA THR A 22 -8.96 -19.16 -5.59
C THR A 22 -9.05 -17.86 -4.81
N LEU A 23 -8.13 -17.66 -3.87
CA LEU A 23 -7.96 -16.38 -3.21
C LEU A 23 -7.60 -15.32 -4.25
N PRO A 24 -8.10 -14.07 -4.13
CA PRO A 24 -7.66 -12.97 -4.97
C PRO A 24 -6.13 -12.82 -4.82
N VAL A 25 -5.43 -12.95 -5.94
CA VAL A 25 -3.97 -12.79 -6.00
C VAL A 25 -3.71 -11.35 -6.44
N ALA A 26 -2.78 -10.67 -5.76
CA ALA A 26 -2.32 -9.36 -6.20
C ALA A 26 -1.72 -9.49 -7.61
N GLU A 27 -2.12 -8.62 -8.52
CA GLU A 27 -1.56 -8.54 -9.87
C GLU A 27 -0.68 -7.28 -9.95
N PRO A 28 0.62 -7.43 -10.28
CA PRO A 28 1.37 -8.67 -10.51
C PRO A 28 1.60 -9.48 -9.22
N ALA A 29 1.72 -10.80 -9.38
CA ALA A 29 2.01 -11.71 -8.27
C ALA A 29 3.33 -11.32 -7.60
N PRO A 30 3.43 -11.40 -6.26
CA PRO A 30 4.66 -11.09 -5.55
C PRO A 30 5.84 -11.93 -6.05
N ALA A 31 7.01 -11.30 -6.18
CA ALA A 31 8.23 -12.00 -6.55
C ALA A 31 8.59 -13.10 -5.54
N ALA A 32 9.27 -14.16 -6.01
CA ALA A 32 9.67 -15.27 -5.15
C ALA A 32 10.67 -14.83 -4.06
N GLU A 33 11.40 -13.75 -4.30
CA GLU A 33 12.37 -13.14 -3.40
C GLU A 33 11.71 -12.39 -2.25
N CYS A 34 10.42 -12.04 -2.36
CA CYS A 34 9.64 -11.46 -1.27
C CYS A 34 9.24 -12.49 -0.20
N ARG A 35 9.72 -13.73 -0.34
CA ARG A 35 9.61 -14.78 0.67
C ARG A 35 10.96 -15.45 0.85
N TRP A 36 11.41 -15.54 2.10
CA TRP A 36 12.65 -16.26 2.43
C TRP A 36 12.53 -16.97 3.78
N PRO A 37 13.30 -18.04 4.00
CA PRO A 37 13.28 -18.74 5.27
C PRO A 37 13.74 -17.81 6.40
N VAL A 38 13.13 -18.02 7.54
CA VAL A 38 13.54 -17.40 8.79
C VAL A 38 14.92 -17.93 9.20
N GLY A 39 15.85 -17.01 9.52
CA GLY A 39 17.13 -17.38 10.13
C GLY A 39 17.04 -17.61 11.64
N ASP A 40 18.16 -18.02 12.25
CA ASP A 40 18.25 -18.45 13.66
C ASP A 40 18.15 -17.31 14.70
N LEU A 41 17.74 -16.12 14.28
CA LEU A 41 17.57 -14.97 15.17
C LEU A 41 16.33 -15.12 16.03
N ALA A 42 16.45 -14.77 17.32
CA ALA A 42 15.31 -14.61 18.21
C ALA A 42 14.26 -13.65 17.59
N PRO A 43 12.95 -13.92 17.75
CA PRO A 43 11.90 -13.13 17.11
C PRO A 43 12.01 -11.62 17.38
N GLN A 44 12.37 -11.23 18.60
CA GLN A 44 12.51 -9.83 19.02
C GLN A 44 13.70 -9.15 18.32
N THR A 45 14.85 -9.83 18.23
CA THR A 45 16.03 -9.33 17.52
C THR A 45 15.74 -9.17 16.04
N ARG A 46 15.02 -10.13 15.43
CA ARG A 46 14.61 -10.06 14.03
C ARG A 46 13.68 -8.88 13.78
N MET A 47 12.68 -8.68 14.64
CA MET A 47 11.76 -7.55 14.51
C MET A 47 12.47 -6.22 14.60
N ARG A 48 13.43 -6.10 15.52
CA ARG A 48 14.27 -4.90 15.62
C ARG A 48 15.05 -4.64 14.34
N ARG A 49 15.73 -5.66 13.79
CA ARG A 49 16.47 -5.51 12.52
C ARG A 49 15.58 -5.11 11.35
N ILE A 50 14.34 -5.61 11.31
CA ILE A 50 13.36 -5.23 10.28
C ILE A 50 12.99 -3.76 10.41
N VAL A 51 12.72 -3.29 11.64
CA VAL A 51 12.44 -1.87 11.90
C VAL A 51 13.64 -1.01 11.52
N ASP A 52 14.83 -1.34 12.01
CA ASP A 52 16.06 -0.59 11.74
C ASP A 52 16.35 -0.50 10.23
N ALA A 53 16.15 -1.61 9.49
CA ALA A 53 16.35 -1.64 8.04
C ALA A 53 15.32 -0.80 7.27
N LEU A 54 14.05 -0.81 7.70
CA LEU A 54 13.00 0.02 7.08
C LEU A 54 13.26 1.51 7.34
N GLU A 55 13.62 1.88 8.57
CA GLU A 55 13.94 3.27 8.92
C GLU A 55 15.19 3.77 8.16
N ALA A 56 16.21 2.91 7.99
CA ALA A 56 17.39 3.23 7.20
C ALA A 56 17.11 3.47 5.70
N GLN A 57 15.95 3.02 5.21
CA GLN A 57 15.46 3.24 3.84
C GLN A 57 14.40 4.38 3.75
N ASP A 58 14.34 5.23 4.77
CA ASP A 58 13.42 6.38 4.88
C ASP A 58 11.93 5.98 4.97
N PHE A 59 11.63 4.75 5.41
CA PHE A 59 10.26 4.37 5.72
C PHE A 59 9.87 4.81 7.13
N LEU A 60 8.66 5.36 7.26
CA LEU A 60 8.05 5.66 8.54
C LEU A 60 7.27 4.44 9.04
N ILE A 61 7.65 3.90 10.19
CA ILE A 61 6.92 2.80 10.83
C ILE A 61 5.53 3.28 11.23
N ARG A 62 4.50 2.57 10.78
CA ARG A 62 3.09 2.87 11.09
C ARG A 62 2.47 1.91 12.07
N HIS A 63 2.85 0.64 11.97
CA HIS A 63 2.30 -0.38 12.83
C HIS A 63 3.34 -1.46 13.09
N THR A 64 3.33 -2.00 14.30
CA THR A 64 4.17 -3.14 14.68
C THR A 64 3.36 -4.03 15.60
N ASP A 65 3.22 -5.29 15.21
CA ASP A 65 2.57 -6.33 15.99
C ASP A 65 3.57 -7.46 16.25
N LEU A 66 4.11 -7.49 17.47
CA LEU A 66 5.09 -8.49 17.88
C LEU A 66 4.49 -9.90 18.02
N SER A 67 3.18 -10.02 18.20
CA SER A 67 2.51 -11.32 18.34
C SER A 67 2.38 -12.03 17.00
N LEU A 68 2.14 -11.24 15.94
CA LEU A 68 2.09 -11.72 14.56
C LEU A 68 3.45 -11.69 13.86
N GLY A 69 4.41 -10.93 14.40
CA GLY A 69 5.67 -10.65 13.74
C GLY A 69 5.50 -9.69 12.55
N LEU A 70 4.52 -8.78 12.61
CA LEU A 70 4.18 -7.87 11.52
C LEU A 70 4.77 -6.48 11.77
N VAL A 71 5.40 -5.91 10.75
CA VAL A 71 5.81 -4.50 10.70
C VAL A 71 5.22 -3.89 9.44
N SER A 72 4.46 -2.82 9.58
CA SER A 72 3.97 -2.02 8.46
C SER A 72 4.60 -0.64 8.50
N ALA A 73 5.13 -0.21 7.37
CA ALA A 73 5.79 1.08 7.21
C ALA A 73 5.36 1.73 5.90
N GLU A 74 5.51 3.04 5.82
CA GLU A 74 5.20 3.78 4.60
C GLU A 74 6.16 4.92 4.32
N ARG A 75 6.35 5.21 3.04
CA ARG A 75 7.19 6.28 2.53
C ARG A 75 6.38 7.12 1.56
N THR A 76 6.62 8.43 1.55
CA THR A 76 5.92 9.36 0.68
C THR A 76 6.94 10.14 -0.14
N SER A 77 6.75 10.16 -1.45
CA SER A 77 7.66 10.80 -2.40
C SER A 77 6.87 11.71 -3.34
N ILE A 78 7.39 12.89 -3.66
CA ILE A 78 6.77 13.78 -4.66
C ILE A 78 7.18 13.27 -6.05
N LEU A 79 6.24 13.19 -6.98
CA LEU A 79 6.42 12.86 -8.39
C LEU A 79 6.24 14.13 -9.24
N PRO A 80 7.35 14.85 -9.57
CA PRO A 80 7.26 16.08 -10.34
C PRO A 80 6.73 15.84 -11.75
N GLY A 81 5.78 16.66 -12.20
CA GLY A 81 5.27 16.61 -13.57
C GLY A 81 4.36 15.42 -13.91
N TYR A 82 3.98 14.59 -12.93
CA TYR A 82 3.10 13.44 -13.17
C TYR A 82 1.68 13.85 -13.63
N GLY A 83 1.18 15.02 -13.17
CA GLY A 83 -0.13 15.54 -13.56
C GLY A 83 -0.26 15.87 -15.05
N ASP A 84 0.81 16.37 -15.69
CA ASP A 84 0.77 16.75 -17.11
C ASP A 84 0.60 15.54 -18.05
N ARG A 85 0.88 14.30 -17.58
CA ARG A 85 0.72 13.06 -18.36
C ARG A 85 -0.74 12.65 -18.53
N HIS A 86 -1.58 12.90 -17.53
CA HIS A 86 -3.00 12.51 -17.53
C HIS A 86 -3.93 13.64 -17.99
N ASP A 87 -3.45 14.89 -18.01
CA ASP A 87 -4.22 16.06 -18.46
C ASP A 87 -4.35 16.22 -19.99
N ARG A 88 -3.93 15.21 -20.79
CA ARG A 88 -4.05 15.28 -22.26
C ARG A 88 -5.51 15.41 -22.75
N TRP A 89 -6.50 15.08 -21.93
CA TRP A 89 -7.92 15.29 -22.25
C TRP A 89 -8.35 16.77 -22.14
N GLU A 90 -7.70 17.57 -21.31
CA GLU A 90 -8.12 18.96 -21.05
C GLU A 90 -7.57 19.98 -22.07
N SER A 91 -6.68 19.55 -22.96
CA SER A 91 -6.20 20.36 -24.09
C SER A 91 -7.17 20.43 -25.29
N ARG A 92 -8.39 19.90 -25.16
CA ARG A 92 -9.50 20.11 -26.13
C ARG A 92 -10.71 20.72 -25.44
N GLY A 93 -10.57 21.94 -24.92
CA GLY A 93 -11.70 22.61 -24.27
C GLY A 93 -11.44 24.07 -23.92
N MET A 94 -10.87 24.85 -24.84
CA MET A 94 -10.83 26.31 -24.69
C MET A 94 -12.24 26.89 -24.85
N THR A 95 -13.11 26.76 -23.84
CA THR A 95 -14.29 27.61 -23.63
C THR A 95 -14.68 27.67 -22.15
N GLY A 96 -14.41 28.83 -21.55
CA GLY A 96 -14.87 29.41 -20.28
C GLY A 96 -15.79 28.63 -19.32
N SER A 97 -15.41 28.64 -18.04
CA SER A 97 -16.19 29.33 -16.99
C SER A 97 -15.40 29.36 -15.68
N VAL A 98 -15.38 30.54 -15.06
CA VAL A 98 -14.92 30.75 -13.68
C VAL A 98 -15.96 30.10 -12.77
N GLY A 99 -15.59 28.99 -12.12
CA GLY A 99 -16.42 28.30 -11.13
C GLY A 99 -15.92 28.55 -9.71
N ILE A 100 -16.65 29.39 -8.97
CA ILE A 100 -16.54 29.54 -7.51
C ILE A 100 -17.41 28.44 -6.86
N GLY A 101 -16.85 27.66 -5.93
CA GLY A 101 -17.57 26.74 -5.04
C GLY A 101 -16.60 25.68 -4.48
N GLY A 102 -16.53 25.34 -3.19
CA GLY A 102 -17.45 25.52 -2.08
C GLY A 102 -17.89 24.14 -1.56
N GLY A 103 -17.24 23.61 -0.51
CA GLY A 103 -17.89 22.65 0.40
C GLY A 103 -17.10 21.43 0.90
N ARG A 104 -16.85 21.45 2.22
CA ARG A 104 -17.11 20.39 3.21
C ARG A 104 -16.27 19.09 3.24
N GLY A 105 -15.46 18.98 4.32
CA GLY A 105 -15.68 17.95 5.35
C GLY A 105 -14.72 16.75 5.33
N GLY A 106 -13.77 16.75 6.29
CA GLY A 106 -12.97 15.56 6.62
C GLY A 106 -11.81 15.88 7.55
N VAL A 107 -12.06 16.03 8.85
CA VAL A 107 -11.01 16.05 9.87
C VAL A 107 -10.56 14.61 10.12
N VAL A 108 -9.41 14.24 9.58
CA VAL A 108 -8.68 13.03 9.98
C VAL A 108 -7.51 13.49 10.86
N SER A 109 -7.63 13.18 12.15
CA SER A 109 -6.59 13.39 13.15
C SER A 109 -5.49 12.36 12.96
N GLY A 110 -4.48 12.73 12.18
CA GLY A 110 -3.22 12.00 12.02
C GLY A 110 -2.35 12.85 11.12
N VAL A 111 -1.26 13.40 11.66
CA VAL A 111 -0.25 14.27 11.02
C VAL A 111 -0.45 14.42 9.50
N MET A 112 -1.22 15.44 9.10
CA MET A 112 -1.34 15.84 7.70
C MET A 112 0.00 16.48 7.31
N ILE A 113 0.93 15.67 6.79
CA ILE A 113 1.99 16.20 5.94
C ILE A 113 1.25 16.90 4.81
N GLY A 114 1.42 18.22 4.73
CA GLY A 114 0.59 19.10 3.90
C GLY A 114 0.50 18.63 2.47
N PHE A 115 -0.63 18.02 2.11
CA PHE A 115 -1.11 17.92 0.75
C PHE A 115 -1.41 19.35 0.29
N GLY A 116 -0.40 20.03 -0.26
CA GLY A 116 -0.49 21.43 -0.69
C GLY A 116 0.40 22.38 0.12
N GLY A 117 1.72 22.21 0.04
CA GLY A 117 2.70 23.17 0.53
C GLY A 117 2.99 24.27 -0.51
N VAL A 118 2.46 25.46 -0.26
CA VAL A 118 2.97 26.79 -0.67
C VAL A 118 4.27 26.81 -1.50
N GLY A 119 4.17 26.72 -2.83
CA GLY A 119 5.32 27.00 -3.69
C GLY A 119 5.34 26.40 -5.08
N SER A 120 4.49 25.42 -5.40
CA SER A 120 4.51 24.81 -6.72
C SER A 120 3.38 25.29 -7.60
N LEU A 121 3.74 26.06 -8.63
CA LEU A 121 2.96 26.24 -9.86
C LEU A 121 2.84 24.92 -10.67
N THR A 122 3.31 23.79 -10.11
CA THR A 122 3.36 22.47 -10.74
C THR A 122 2.29 21.56 -10.16
N ARG A 123 1.58 20.88 -11.06
CA ARG A 123 0.55 19.88 -10.77
C ARG A 123 1.19 18.53 -10.43
N ASP A 124 1.94 18.50 -9.32
CA ASP A 124 2.73 17.33 -8.94
C ASP A 124 1.86 16.28 -8.23
N ALA A 125 2.14 15.01 -8.49
CA ALA A 125 1.50 13.90 -7.79
C ALA A 125 2.36 13.47 -6.59
N THR A 126 1.74 12.75 -5.67
CA THR A 126 2.40 12.14 -4.51
C THR A 126 2.34 10.63 -4.66
N GLU A 127 3.50 9.97 -4.58
CA GLU A 127 3.59 8.52 -4.45
C GLU A 127 3.58 8.15 -2.97
N LEU A 128 2.60 7.35 -2.56
CA LEU A 128 2.54 6.69 -1.27
C LEU A 128 2.94 5.24 -1.45
N GLU A 129 4.02 4.86 -0.80
CA GLU A 129 4.57 3.51 -0.81
C GLU A 129 4.35 2.87 0.54
N ARG A 130 3.67 1.73 0.58
CA ARG A 130 3.39 0.98 1.79
C ARG A 130 4.07 -0.38 1.71
N VAL A 131 4.79 -0.72 2.77
CA VAL A 131 5.48 -2.00 2.92
C VAL A 131 4.97 -2.69 4.17
N SER A 132 4.68 -3.98 4.07
CA SER A 132 4.35 -4.84 5.19
C SER A 132 5.27 -6.05 5.20
N VAL A 133 6.00 -6.23 6.29
CA VAL A 133 6.91 -7.34 6.52
C VAL A 133 6.32 -8.22 7.61
N LEU A 134 6.00 -9.46 7.25
CA LEU A 134 5.52 -10.49 8.18
C LEU A 134 6.63 -11.51 8.42
N ALA A 135 7.26 -11.43 9.59
CA ALA A 135 8.22 -12.41 10.08
C ALA A 135 7.50 -13.53 10.83
N GLY A 136 6.98 -14.50 10.09
CA GLY A 136 6.34 -15.68 10.66
C GLY A 136 7.33 -16.63 11.36
N ALA A 137 6.85 -17.81 11.73
CA ALA A 137 7.67 -18.83 12.38
C ALA A 137 8.76 -19.40 11.45
N GLU A 138 8.38 -19.77 10.21
CA GLU A 138 9.27 -20.46 9.27
C GLU A 138 9.81 -19.56 8.14
N LYS A 139 9.06 -18.52 7.79
CA LYS A 139 9.36 -17.67 6.64
C LYS A 139 9.04 -16.21 6.93
N VAL A 140 9.83 -15.34 6.33
CA VAL A 140 9.52 -13.92 6.20
C VAL A 140 8.77 -13.70 4.89
N LEU A 141 7.71 -12.91 4.93
CA LEU A 141 6.91 -12.51 3.77
C LEU A 141 6.90 -10.99 3.69
N VAL A 142 7.07 -10.46 2.50
CA VAL A 142 7.02 -9.01 2.22
C VAL A 142 5.92 -8.74 1.21
N SER A 143 5.12 -7.71 1.50
CA SER A 143 4.18 -7.10 0.57
C SER A 143 4.50 -5.63 0.44
N ARG A 144 4.51 -5.14 -0.79
CA ARG A 144 4.72 -3.73 -1.12
C ARG A 144 3.65 -3.25 -2.08
N ASP A 145 3.04 -2.13 -1.74
CA ASP A 145 1.98 -1.48 -2.50
C ASP A 145 2.38 -0.04 -2.81
N LEU A 146 2.15 0.39 -4.05
CA LEU A 146 2.35 1.77 -4.49
C LEU A 146 1.01 2.39 -4.87
N GLN A 147 0.79 3.60 -4.40
CA GLN A 147 -0.36 4.43 -4.74
C GLN A 147 0.11 5.79 -5.23
N VAL A 148 -0.40 6.26 -6.36
CA VAL A 148 -0.13 7.61 -6.86
C VAL A 148 -1.39 8.44 -6.70
N ILE A 149 -1.28 9.53 -5.95
CA ILE A 149 -2.34 10.48 -5.66
C ILE A 149 -2.03 11.77 -6.42
N ASP A 150 -2.94 12.25 -7.27
CA ASP A 150 -2.72 13.49 -8.01
C ASP A 150 -2.76 14.74 -7.12
N TRP A 151 -2.48 15.89 -7.72
CA TRP A 151 -2.52 17.19 -7.06
C TRP A 151 -3.92 17.58 -6.54
N ARG A 152 -4.99 16.91 -7.00
CA ARG A 152 -6.38 17.10 -6.52
C ARG A 152 -6.71 16.18 -5.34
N GLY A 153 -5.82 15.26 -4.99
CA GLY A 153 -6.06 14.25 -3.95
C GLY A 153 -6.74 12.99 -4.47
N GLU A 154 -6.86 12.81 -5.79
CA GLU A 154 -7.49 11.65 -6.40
C GLU A 154 -6.48 10.51 -6.61
N LEU A 155 -6.88 9.28 -6.31
CA LEU A 155 -6.07 8.10 -6.58
C LEU A 155 -6.05 7.83 -8.09
N VAL A 156 -4.88 7.99 -8.71
CA VAL A 156 -4.68 7.77 -10.15
C VAL A 156 -4.22 6.34 -10.43
N GLU A 157 -3.36 5.82 -9.57
CA GLU A 157 -2.74 4.51 -9.77
C GLU A 157 -2.61 3.79 -8.44
N ALA A 158 -2.92 2.50 -8.43
CA ALA A 158 -2.67 1.60 -7.32
C ALA A 158 -2.17 0.27 -7.88
N ARG A 159 -1.01 -0.18 -7.42
CA ARG A 159 -0.39 -1.42 -7.89
C ARG A 159 0.39 -2.12 -6.79
N SER A 160 0.43 -3.45 -6.86
CA SER A 160 1.43 -4.23 -6.14
C SER A 160 2.80 -3.93 -6.76
N ALA A 161 3.77 -3.61 -5.91
CA ALA A 161 5.17 -3.36 -6.28
C ALA A 161 6.11 -4.27 -5.49
N SER A 162 5.64 -5.49 -5.22
CA SER A 162 6.41 -6.56 -4.56
C SER A 162 7.37 -7.21 -5.57
N ASP A 163 8.31 -6.43 -6.09
CA ASP A 163 9.29 -6.85 -7.08
C ASP A 163 10.54 -7.49 -6.46
N ALA A 164 11.30 -8.21 -7.29
CA ALA A 164 12.43 -9.01 -6.86
C ALA A 164 13.62 -8.18 -6.38
N ASP A 165 13.85 -7.02 -6.99
CA ASP A 165 14.96 -6.13 -6.65
C ASP A 165 14.75 -5.52 -5.28
N PHE A 166 13.57 -4.94 -5.04
CA PHE A 166 13.18 -4.39 -3.74
C PHE A 166 13.30 -5.44 -2.63
N CYS A 167 12.77 -6.65 -2.86
CA CYS A 167 12.77 -7.69 -1.83
C CYS A 167 14.18 -8.24 -1.52
N ARG A 168 15.09 -8.27 -2.49
CA ARG A 168 16.50 -8.57 -2.25
C ARG A 168 17.19 -7.48 -1.46
N GLU A 169 17.05 -6.22 -1.88
CA GLU A 169 17.66 -5.07 -1.20
C GLU A 169 17.19 -4.95 0.25
N LEU A 170 15.89 -5.14 0.49
CA LEU A 170 15.34 -5.13 1.85
C LEU A 170 15.90 -6.27 2.69
N ARG A 171 16.00 -7.49 2.12
CA ARG A 171 16.59 -8.63 2.82
C ARG A 171 18.05 -8.36 3.18
N ASP A 172 18.85 -7.88 2.23
CA ASP A 172 20.25 -7.57 2.45
C ASP A 172 20.43 -6.47 3.52
N ALA A 173 19.56 -5.45 3.50
CA ALA A 173 19.53 -4.41 4.52
C ALA A 173 19.24 -4.98 5.92
N ILE A 174 18.27 -5.88 6.05
CA ILE A 174 17.93 -6.56 7.32
C ILE A 174 19.11 -7.41 7.82
N GLU A 175 19.78 -8.14 6.91
CA GLU A 175 20.91 -8.99 7.25
C GLU A 175 22.14 -8.17 7.65
N ALA A 176 22.33 -6.98 7.06
CA ALA A 176 23.43 -6.06 7.33
C ALA A 176 23.30 -5.30 8.67
N VAL A 177 22.11 -5.27 9.31
CA VAL A 177 21.95 -4.62 10.62
C VAL A 177 22.85 -5.32 11.66
N PRO A 178 23.81 -4.60 12.28
CA PRO A 178 24.72 -5.21 13.23
C PRO A 178 23.99 -5.72 14.47
N PRO A 179 24.44 -6.83 15.08
CA PRO A 179 23.95 -7.22 16.40
C PRO A 179 24.32 -6.11 17.40
N GLN A 180 23.32 -5.50 18.05
CA GLN A 180 23.59 -4.56 19.13
C GLN A 180 24.16 -5.33 20.32
N GLU A 181 25.39 -5.00 20.72
CA GLU A 181 25.93 -5.41 22.01
C GLU A 181 25.15 -4.67 23.10
N ALA A 182 24.51 -5.42 23.99
CA ALA A 182 23.81 -4.86 25.13
C ALA A 182 24.82 -4.11 26.00
N SER A 183 24.68 -2.78 26.09
CA SER A 183 25.37 -1.94 27.08
C SER A 183 24.61 -1.94 28.40
#